data_AF-A0A9X2EV84-F1
#
_entry.id   AF-A0A9X2EV84-F1
#
_cell.length_a   1.000
_cell.length_b   1.000
_cell.length_c   1.000
_cell.angle_alpha   90.00
_cell.angle_beta   90.00
_cell.angle_gamma   90.00
#
_symmetry.space_group_name_H-M   'P 1'
#
loop_
_entity.id
_entity.type
_entity.pdbx_description
1 polymer ?
#
loop_
_entity_poly.entity_id
_entity_poly.type
_entity_poly.pdbx_seq_one_letter_code
_entity_poly.pdbx_strand_id
1 'polypeptide(L)'
;MNQRQWQSHVRAYEKSAQSRRTYTRKHNLNYCQFLYWYRKLTEQTSVSDTPGFVPVDIKPPTATTGNLGVLEFSNGIKLVINSSVLLAQIPGLMEL
;
A
#
# COMPACT_ATOMS: atom_id res chain seq x y z
N MET A 1 11.02 -22.96 -24.46
CA MET A 1 12.16 -22.04 -24.23
C MET A 1 12.71 -22.25 -22.82
N ASN A 2 14.03 -22.31 -22.66
CA ASN A 2 14.70 -22.36 -21.35
C ASN A 2 15.07 -20.95 -20.84
N GLN A 3 15.55 -20.85 -19.59
CA GLN A 3 15.90 -19.57 -18.95
C GLN A 3 16.95 -18.75 -19.72
N ARG A 4 17.98 -19.40 -20.29
CA ARG A 4 19.03 -18.70 -21.06
C ARG A 4 18.47 -18.05 -22.32
N GLN A 5 17.56 -18.74 -23.02
CA GLN A 5 16.87 -18.21 -24.19
C GLN A 5 16.01 -17.00 -23.83
N TRP A 6 15.28 -17.05 -22.71
CA TRP A 6 14.51 -15.90 -22.21
C TRP A 6 15.38 -14.72 -21.84
N GLN A 7 16.52 -14.97 -21.20
CA GLN A 7 17.48 -13.90 -20.87
C GLN A 7 18.05 -13.22 -22.13
N SER A 8 18.32 -13.99 -23.19
CA SER A 8 18.71 -13.43 -24.48
C SER A 8 17.63 -12.53 -25.07
N HIS A 9 16.36 -12.95 -25.01
CA HIS A 9 15.24 -12.14 -25.50
C HIS A 9 15.03 -10.87 -24.67
N VAL A 10 15.13 -10.94 -23.34
CA VAL A 10 15.01 -9.75 -22.48
C VAL A 10 16.11 -8.73 -22.79
N ARG A 11 17.38 -9.18 -22.91
CA ARG A 11 18.50 -8.29 -23.28
C ARG A 11 18.36 -7.69 -24.68
N ALA A 12 17.87 -8.48 -25.63
CA ALA A 12 17.62 -7.99 -26.99
C ALA A 12 16.44 -7.00 -27.04
N TYR A 13 15.40 -7.25 -26.24
CA TYR A 13 14.26 -6.34 -26.08
C TYR A 13 14.69 -4.98 -25.53
N GLU A 14 15.49 -4.95 -24.45
CA GLU A 14 15.99 -3.71 -23.83
C GLU A 14 16.75 -2.81 -24.82
N LYS A 15 17.45 -3.41 -25.78
CA LYS A 15 18.18 -2.69 -26.85
C LYS A 15 17.30 -2.30 -28.04
N SER A 16 16.10 -2.87 -28.18
CA SER A 16 15.30 -2.76 -29.40
C SER A 16 14.48 -1.47 -29.49
N ALA A 17 14.33 -0.70 -28.40
CA ALA A 17 13.42 0.45 -28.30
C ALA A 17 11.96 0.18 -28.71
N GLN A 18 11.57 -1.10 -28.81
CA GLN A 18 10.22 -1.51 -29.21
C GLN A 18 9.32 -1.65 -27.99
N SER A 19 7.99 -1.54 -28.20
CA SER A 19 7.03 -1.97 -27.18
C SER A 19 7.10 -3.49 -26.97
N ARG A 20 6.80 -3.97 -25.76
CA ARG A 20 6.77 -5.41 -25.41
C ARG A 20 5.88 -6.20 -26.36
N ARG A 21 4.73 -5.63 -26.76
CA ARG A 21 3.77 -6.27 -27.68
C ARG A 21 4.33 -6.37 -29.10
N THR A 22 5.02 -5.32 -29.58
CA THR A 22 5.66 -5.34 -30.90
C THR A 22 6.79 -6.37 -30.94
N TYR A 23 7.64 -6.39 -29.91
CA TYR A 23 8.76 -7.31 -29.81
C TYR A 23 8.30 -8.77 -29.78
N THR A 24 7.35 -9.10 -28.89
CA THR A 24 6.83 -10.47 -28.77
C THR A 24 6.12 -10.94 -30.05
N ARG A 25 5.37 -10.06 -30.73
CA ARG A 25 4.76 -10.37 -32.03
C ARG A 25 5.81 -10.61 -33.13
N LYS A 26 6.85 -9.77 -33.20
CA LYS A 26 7.94 -9.89 -34.19
C LYS A 26 8.72 -11.20 -34.02
N HIS A 27 8.95 -11.62 -32.79
CA HIS A 27 9.75 -12.80 -32.45
C HIS A 27 8.91 -14.06 -32.18
N ASN A 28 7.60 -14.02 -32.45
CA ASN A 28 6.65 -15.11 -32.20
C ASN A 28 6.73 -15.68 -30.76
N LEU A 29 6.87 -14.79 -29.79
CA LEU A 29 6.95 -15.13 -28.37
C LEU A 29 5.57 -15.04 -27.73
N ASN A 30 5.28 -15.95 -26.81
CA ASN A 30 4.10 -15.82 -25.95
C ASN A 30 4.23 -14.58 -25.05
N TYR A 31 3.25 -13.69 -25.12
CA TYR A 31 3.28 -12.41 -24.41
C TYR A 31 3.30 -12.57 -22.88
N CYS A 32 2.46 -13.45 -22.33
CA CYS A 32 2.38 -13.68 -20.88
C CYS A 32 3.68 -14.27 -20.33
N GLN A 33 4.27 -15.22 -21.05
CA GLN A 33 5.56 -15.81 -20.68
C GLN A 33 6.67 -14.76 -20.74
N PHE A 34 6.70 -13.93 -21.78
CA PHE A 34 7.68 -12.85 -21.89
C PHE A 34 7.56 -11.86 -20.73
N LEU A 35 6.34 -11.45 -20.34
CA LEU A 35 6.13 -10.57 -19.18
C LEU A 35 6.63 -11.20 -17.87
N TYR A 36 6.32 -12.47 -17.64
CA TYR A 36 6.81 -13.20 -16.48
C TYR A 36 8.35 -13.21 -16.42
N TRP A 37 8.99 -13.59 -17.52
CA TRP A 37 10.46 -13.68 -17.58
C TRP A 37 11.14 -12.33 -17.53
N TYR A 38 10.56 -11.32 -18.19
CA TYR A 38 11.03 -9.93 -18.09
C TYR A 38 11.06 -9.50 -16.63
N ARG A 39 9.91 -9.60 -15.93
CA ARG A 39 9.79 -9.23 -14.52
C ARG A 39 10.79 -9.98 -13.65
N LYS A 40 10.82 -11.31 -13.78
CA LYS A 40 11.72 -12.18 -12.99
C LYS A 40 13.20 -11.87 -13.18
N LEU A 41 13.62 -11.47 -14.38
CA LEU A 41 15.03 -11.18 -14.70
C LEU A 41 15.42 -9.73 -14.39
N THR A 42 14.46 -8.79 -14.41
CA THR A 42 14.72 -7.39 -14.04
C THR A 42 14.67 -7.18 -12.52
N GLU A 43 13.73 -7.83 -11.81
CA GLU A 43 13.60 -7.71 -10.34
C GLU A 43 14.79 -8.29 -9.58
N GLN A 44 15.49 -9.29 -10.14
CA GLN A 44 16.76 -9.78 -9.56
C GLN A 44 17.87 -8.73 -9.54
N THR A 45 17.78 -7.71 -10.39
CA THR A 45 18.77 -6.62 -10.46
C THR A 45 18.43 -5.47 -9.52
N SER A 46 17.19 -5.39 -9.05
CA SER A 46 16.67 -4.26 -8.27
C SER A 46 15.94 -4.75 -7.02
N VAL A 47 16.66 -5.42 -6.12
CA VAL A 47 16.38 -5.24 -4.69
C VAL A 47 17.06 -3.93 -4.29
N SER A 48 16.65 -2.82 -4.89
CA SER A 48 16.90 -1.53 -4.27
C SER A 48 15.91 -1.46 -3.12
N ASP A 49 16.44 -1.42 -1.89
CA ASP A 49 15.74 -1.11 -0.65
C ASP A 49 15.17 0.32 -0.68
N THR A 50 14.42 0.66 -1.72
CA THR A 50 13.56 1.84 -1.76
C THR A 50 12.22 1.37 -1.24
N PRO A 51 11.89 1.64 0.04
CA PRO A 51 10.60 1.24 0.56
C PRO A 51 9.54 2.01 -0.24
N GLY A 52 8.63 1.28 -0.89
CA GLY A 52 7.49 1.87 -1.60
C GLY A 52 6.55 2.66 -0.67
N PHE A 53 6.81 2.61 0.63
CA PHE A 53 6.13 3.33 1.68
C PHE A 53 7.16 4.04 2.55
N VAL A 54 7.01 5.35 2.71
CA VAL A 54 7.79 6.11 3.69
C VAL A 54 7.17 5.85 5.07
N PRO A 55 7.94 5.40 6.08
CA PRO A 55 7.43 5.27 7.43
C PRO A 55 7.04 6.65 7.97
N VAL A 56 5.77 6.79 8.36
CA VAL A 56 5.27 8.00 9.01
C VAL A 56 5.23 7.74 10.51
N ASP A 57 5.88 8.61 11.27
CA ASP A 57 5.88 8.55 12.73
C ASP A 57 4.52 9.04 13.24
N ILE A 58 3.69 8.11 13.72
CA ILE A 58 2.39 8.41 14.31
C ILE A 58 2.65 8.74 15.77
N LYS A 59 2.78 10.03 16.10
CA LYS A 59 2.74 10.46 17.50
C LYS A 59 1.37 10.08 18.06
N PRO A 60 1.28 9.23 19.10
CA PRO A 60 0.02 9.07 19.80
C PRO A 60 -0.40 10.46 20.27
N PRO A 61 -1.69 10.85 20.14
CA PRO A 61 -2.16 12.11 20.68
C PRO A 61 -1.75 12.12 22.14
N THR A 62 -0.91 13.10 22.49
CA THR A 62 -0.53 13.37 23.88
C THR A 62 -1.83 13.33 24.67
N ALA A 63 -1.89 12.48 25.69
CA ALA A 63 -2.99 12.45 26.63
C ALA A 63 -3.07 13.86 27.23
N THR A 64 -3.89 14.70 26.61
CA THR A 64 -4.24 16.01 27.12
C THR A 64 -4.89 15.71 28.46
N THR A 65 -4.34 16.31 29.51
CA THR A 65 -4.86 16.36 30.89
C THR A 65 -6.30 16.92 30.98
N GLY A 66 -7.06 16.94 29.88
CA GLY A 66 -8.44 17.38 29.76
C GLY A 66 -9.42 16.30 29.30
N ASN A 67 -8.99 15.07 28.99
CA ASN A 67 -9.95 13.98 28.71
C ASN A 67 -10.46 13.40 30.03
N LEU A 68 -11.68 13.76 30.41
CA LEU A 68 -12.34 13.28 31.63
C LEU A 68 -12.94 11.88 31.46
N GLY A 69 -13.16 11.42 30.22
CA GLY A 69 -13.64 10.07 29.92
C GLY A 69 -14.11 9.90 28.49
N VAL A 70 -14.42 8.66 28.12
CA VAL A 70 -15.04 8.30 26.83
C VAL A 70 -16.28 7.45 27.11
N LEU A 71 -17.41 7.83 26.52
CA LEU A 71 -18.64 7.03 26.51
C LEU A 71 -18.73 6.30 25.17
N GLU A 72 -18.86 4.97 25.22
CA GLU A 72 -19.09 4.14 24.05
C GLU A 72 -20.55 3.70 24.01
N PHE A 73 -21.24 4.05 22.92
CA PHE A 73 -22.63 3.65 22.68
C PHE A 73 -22.68 2.34 21.91
N SER A 74 -23.76 1.57 22.06
CA SER A 74 -23.96 0.26 21.42
C SER A 74 -24.00 0.31 19.89
N ASN A 75 -24.22 1.51 19.30
CA ASN A 75 -24.16 1.77 17.86
C ASN A 75 -22.73 2.06 17.35
N GLY A 76 -21.70 1.95 18.21
CA GLY A 76 -20.31 2.18 17.86
C GLY A 76 -19.86 3.64 17.89
N ILE A 77 -20.73 4.59 18.27
CA ILE A 77 -20.35 5.98 18.46
C ILE A 77 -19.57 6.12 19.77
N LYS A 78 -18.47 6.89 19.73
CA LYS A 78 -17.68 7.22 20.91
C LYS A 78 -17.73 8.72 21.17
N LEU A 79 -18.24 9.10 22.32
CA LEU A 79 -18.24 10.49 22.79
C LEU A 79 -17.04 10.70 23.72
N VAL A 80 -16.13 11.57 23.32
CA VAL A 80 -14.97 11.95 24.13
C VAL A 80 -15.31 13.20 24.94
N ILE A 81 -15.19 13.11 26.26
CA ILE A 81 -15.57 14.18 27.19
C ILE A 81 -14.32 14.97 27.56
N ASN A 82 -14.23 16.19 27.05
CA ASN A 82 -13.06 17.07 27.24
C ASN A 82 -13.30 18.22 28.23
N SER A 83 -14.46 18.24 28.89
CA SER A 83 -14.89 19.32 29.78
C SER A 83 -15.83 18.82 30.87
N SER A 84 -15.68 19.35 32.09
CA SER A 84 -16.53 19.02 33.25
C SER A 84 -17.98 19.47 33.05
N VAL A 85 -18.20 20.51 32.23
CA VAL A 85 -19.55 20.97 31.86
C VAL A 85 -20.27 19.92 31.01
N LEU A 86 -19.58 19.28 30.07
CA LEU A 86 -20.16 18.20 29.25
C LEU A 86 -20.43 16.95 30.09
N LEU A 87 -19.57 16.64 31.05
CA LEU A 87 -19.78 15.53 31.99
C LEU A 87 -21.09 15.70 32.78
N ALA A 88 -21.40 16.93 33.20
CA ALA A 88 -22.63 17.21 33.96
C ALA A 88 -23.93 17.07 33.14
N GLN A 89 -23.85 17.03 31.81
CA GLN A 89 -25.01 16.93 30.92
C GLN A 89 -25.39 15.48 30.54
N ILE A 90 -24.55 14.50 30.90
CA ILE A 90 -24.78 13.08 30.57
C ILE A 90 -26.12 12.55 31.10
N PRO A 91 -26.56 12.84 32.34
CA PRO A 91 -27.84 12.33 32.83
C PRO A 91 -29.02 12.76 31.95
N GLY A 92 -29.04 14.01 31.47
CA GLY A 92 -30.11 14.51 30.59
C GLY A 92 -30.11 13.91 29.18
N LEU A 93 -29.01 13.30 28.75
CA LEU A 93 -28.91 12.59 27.47
C LEU A 93 -29.35 11.12 27.57
N MET A 94 -29.39 10.54 28.78
CA MET A 94 -29.80 9.15 29.00
C MET A 94 -31.29 9.00 29.33
N GLU A 95 -32.02 10.11 29.53
CA GLU A 95 -33.46 10.13 29.82
C GLU A 95 -34.35 10.44 28.60
N LEU A 96 -33.77 10.57 27.40
CA LEU A 96 -34.48 10.70 26.12
C LEU A 96 -34.59 9.35 25.40
#